data_AF-A0A2N2T8T5-F1
#
_entry.id   AF-A0A2N2T8T5-F1
#
_cell.length_a   1.000
_cell.length_b   1.000
_cell.length_c   1.000
_cell.angle_alpha   90.00
_cell.angle_beta   90.00
_cell.angle_gamma   90.00
#
_symmetry.space_group_name_H-M   'P 1'
#
loop_
_entity.id
_entity.type
_entity.pdbx_description
1 polymer ?
#
loop_
_entity_poly.entity_id
_entity_poly.type
_entity_poly.pdbx_seq_one_letter_code
_entity_poly.pdbx_strand_id
1 'polypeptide(L)'
;MDAQQTRHVVAAQALLARLRPLFDQGVGALAKTCTHGGRLDAARLDEHQVATFELAWASADLLAAETALARLDAGSSELQSRLALIFAVDAIGALLPRLEALCIELSLPLAPLQQLGADVSWAALRGAACGAQALTEAGRALVAAGDAVELGSVVLDESVVMAQDAFRRFATDVVA
;
A
#
# COMPACT_ATOMS: atom_id res chain seq x y z
N MET A 1 -10.26 11.90 -13.13
CA MET A 1 -10.74 10.51 -12.89
C MET A 1 -12.18 10.34 -13.32
N ASP A 2 -12.55 9.17 -13.85
CA ASP A 2 -13.96 8.84 -14.16
C ASP A 2 -14.75 8.38 -12.91
N ALA A 3 -16.08 8.24 -13.05
CA ALA A 3 -16.97 7.85 -11.96
C ALA A 3 -16.80 6.39 -11.49
N GLN A 4 -16.20 5.51 -12.31
CA GLN A 4 -15.95 4.12 -11.96
C GLN A 4 -14.65 3.99 -11.16
N GLN A 5 -13.56 4.63 -11.61
CA GLN A 5 -12.30 4.72 -10.89
C GLN A 5 -12.48 5.37 -9.52
N THR A 6 -13.26 6.44 -9.44
CA THR A 6 -13.58 7.09 -8.15
C THR A 6 -14.23 6.09 -7.18
N ARG A 7 -15.16 5.25 -7.67
CA ARG A 7 -15.77 4.19 -6.85
C ARG A 7 -14.76 3.13 -6.40
N HIS A 8 -13.83 2.74 -7.27
CA HIS A 8 -12.77 1.78 -6.92
C HIS A 8 -11.79 2.36 -5.88
N VAL A 9 -11.41 3.64 -5.99
CA VAL A 9 -10.56 4.32 -5.00
C VAL A 9 -11.25 4.38 -3.65
N VAL A 10 -12.52 4.78 -3.60
CA VAL A 10 -13.30 4.80 -2.36
C VAL A 10 -13.42 3.39 -1.74
N ALA A 11 -13.64 2.35 -2.56
CA ALA A 11 -13.68 0.98 -2.07
C ALA A 11 -12.33 0.52 -1.49
N ALA A 12 -11.23 0.84 -2.16
CA ALA A 12 -9.88 0.52 -1.69
C ALA A 12 -9.56 1.24 -0.36
N GLN A 13 -9.86 2.53 -0.27
CA GLN A 13 -9.71 3.31 0.96
C GLN A 13 -10.53 2.72 2.12
N ALA A 14 -11.78 2.32 1.86
CA ALA A 14 -12.63 1.69 2.87
C ALA A 14 -12.08 0.34 3.37
N LEU A 15 -11.48 -0.45 2.48
CA LEU A 15 -10.83 -1.72 2.84
C LEU A 15 -9.57 -1.48 3.69
N LEU A 16 -8.70 -0.54 3.30
CA LEU A 16 -7.52 -0.18 4.09
C LEU A 16 -7.91 0.38 5.46
N ALA A 17 -8.95 1.22 5.53
CA ALA A 17 -9.47 1.74 6.80
C ALA A 17 -9.99 0.64 7.73
N ARG A 18 -10.50 -0.47 7.19
CA ARG A 18 -10.88 -1.67 7.98
C ARG A 18 -9.67 -2.52 8.36
N LEU A 19 -8.63 -2.56 7.54
CA LEU A 19 -7.41 -3.33 7.78
C LEU A 19 -6.52 -2.68 8.85
N ARG A 20 -6.43 -1.34 8.87
CA ARG A 20 -5.64 -0.55 9.82
C ARG A 20 -5.87 -0.93 11.29
N PRO A 21 -7.11 -0.97 11.83
CA PRO A 21 -7.31 -1.35 13.23
C PRO A 21 -6.93 -2.82 13.52
N LEU A 22 -7.00 -3.72 12.54
CA LEU A 22 -6.56 -5.12 12.70
C LEU A 22 -5.03 -5.20 12.78
N PHE A 23 -4.33 -4.43 11.96
CA PHE A 23 -2.88 -4.24 12.06
C PHE A 23 -2.49 -3.64 13.42
N ASP A 24 -3.16 -2.56 13.85
CA ASP A 24 -2.88 -1.89 15.12
C ASP A 24 -3.12 -2.81 16.34
N GLN A 25 -4.11 -3.70 16.25
CA GLN A 25 -4.34 -4.74 17.26
C GLN A 25 -3.15 -5.70 17.34
N GLY A 26 -2.59 -6.13 16.20
CA GLY A 26 -1.39 -6.94 16.13
C GLY A 26 -0.18 -6.25 16.76
N VAL A 27 0.06 -4.99 16.41
CA VAL A 27 1.12 -4.15 17.00
C VAL A 27 0.96 -4.05 18.52
N GLY A 28 -0.26 -3.73 18.98
CA GLY A 28 -0.54 -3.60 20.41
C GLY A 28 -0.38 -4.91 21.18
N ALA A 29 -0.74 -6.05 20.59
CA ALA A 29 -0.55 -7.37 21.18
C ALA A 29 0.93 -7.72 21.29
N LEU A 30 1.71 -7.55 20.21
CA LEU A 30 3.15 -7.82 20.22
C LEU A 30 3.88 -6.91 21.22
N ALA A 31 3.54 -5.61 21.25
CA ALA A 31 4.12 -4.67 22.20
C ALA A 31 3.86 -5.09 23.65
N LYS A 32 2.66 -5.58 23.97
CA LYS A 32 2.34 -6.11 25.31
C LYS A 32 3.18 -7.34 25.65
N THR A 33 3.31 -8.28 24.72
CA THR A 33 4.15 -9.47 24.90
C THR A 33 5.61 -9.09 25.15
N CYS A 34 6.12 -8.10 24.42
CA CYS A 34 7.50 -7.64 24.52
C CYS A 34 7.74 -6.61 25.64
N THR A 35 6.72 -6.26 26.44
CA THR A 35 6.88 -5.28 27.52
C THR A 35 7.28 -5.96 28.83
N HIS A 36 8.32 -5.43 29.47
CA HIS A 36 8.72 -5.78 30.83
C HIS A 36 8.98 -4.51 31.64
N GLY A 37 8.46 -4.43 32.86
CA GLY A 37 8.64 -3.24 33.71
C GLY A 37 8.09 -1.93 33.09
N GLY A 38 7.08 -2.00 32.23
CA GLY A 38 6.47 -0.84 31.57
C GLY A 38 7.26 -0.28 30.38
N ARG A 39 8.32 -0.98 29.92
CA ARG A 39 9.09 -0.62 28.72
C ARG A 39 9.22 -1.83 27.81
N LEU A 40 9.45 -1.58 26.52
CA LEU A 40 9.83 -2.64 25.59
C LEU A 40 11.17 -3.24 26.02
N ASP A 41 11.22 -4.57 26.05
CA ASP A 41 12.40 -5.35 26.37
C ASP A 41 13.06 -5.86 25.07
N ALA A 42 14.36 -5.62 24.92
CA ALA A 42 15.09 -5.94 23.69
C ALA A 42 15.24 -7.45 23.48
N ALA A 43 15.42 -8.23 24.54
CA ALA A 43 15.56 -9.68 24.42
C ALA A 43 14.24 -10.31 23.96
N ARG A 44 13.11 -9.83 24.48
CA ARG A 44 11.78 -10.27 24.02
C ARG A 44 11.48 -9.86 22.59
N LEU A 45 11.88 -8.66 22.17
CA LEU A 45 11.75 -8.25 20.76
C LEU A 45 12.56 -9.16 19.84
N ASP A 46 13.74 -9.62 20.28
CA ASP A 46 14.58 -10.55 19.54
C ASP A 46 13.97 -11.96 19.49
N GLU A 47 13.40 -12.44 20.61
CA GLU A 47 12.62 -13.69 20.66
C GLU A 47 11.41 -13.66 19.69
N HIS A 48 10.84 -12.48 19.47
CA HIS A 48 9.76 -12.22 18.52
C HIS A 48 10.23 -11.48 17.25
N GLN A 49 11.48 -11.70 16.82
CA GLN A 49 12.06 -10.98 15.68
C GLN A 49 11.24 -11.14 14.40
N VAL A 50 10.75 -12.35 14.13
CA VAL A 50 9.92 -12.63 12.94
C VAL A 50 8.64 -11.80 12.99
N ALA A 51 7.87 -11.86 14.08
CA ALA A 51 6.64 -11.08 14.21
C ALA A 51 6.89 -9.57 14.12
N THR A 52 8.00 -9.09 14.68
CA THR A 52 8.41 -7.68 14.62
C THR A 52 8.74 -7.26 13.18
N PHE A 53 9.48 -8.09 12.45
CA PHE A 53 9.80 -7.86 11.04
C PHE A 53 8.55 -7.86 10.16
N GLU A 54 7.68 -8.86 10.32
CA GLU A 54 6.42 -8.95 9.56
C GLU A 54 5.52 -7.74 9.83
N LEU A 55 5.44 -7.23 11.07
CA LEU A 55 4.71 -6.00 11.39
C LEU A 55 5.37 -4.75 10.79
N ALA A 56 6.70 -4.65 10.79
CA ALA A 56 7.39 -3.52 10.17
C ALA A 56 7.12 -3.47 8.66
N TRP A 57 7.19 -4.61 7.99
CA TRP A 57 6.86 -4.71 6.57
C TRP A 57 5.38 -4.43 6.33
N ALA A 58 4.47 -5.05 7.09
CA ALA A 58 3.04 -4.79 6.98
C ALA A 58 2.71 -3.29 7.16
N SER A 59 3.41 -2.61 8.07
CA SER A 59 3.28 -1.16 8.26
C SER A 59 3.66 -0.38 7.00
N ALA A 60 4.77 -0.76 6.36
CA ALA A 60 5.27 -0.11 5.14
C ALA A 60 4.29 -0.27 3.97
N ASP A 61 3.80 -1.49 3.72
CA ASP A 61 2.83 -1.76 2.64
C ASP A 61 1.51 -1.01 2.89
N LEU A 62 1.01 -1.03 4.12
CA LEU A 62 -0.21 -0.35 4.51
C LEU A 62 -0.08 1.17 4.35
N LEU A 63 1.02 1.76 4.85
CA LEU A 63 1.30 3.18 4.70
C LEU A 63 1.46 3.59 3.23
N ALA A 64 2.18 2.80 2.44
CA ALA A 64 2.38 3.08 1.02
C ALA A 64 1.05 3.07 0.26
N ALA A 65 0.17 2.08 0.53
CA ALA A 65 -1.12 1.95 -0.14
C ALA A 65 -2.06 3.10 0.23
N GLU A 66 -2.14 3.43 1.52
CA GLU A 66 -2.92 4.57 2.00
C GLU A 66 -2.42 5.89 1.39
N THR A 67 -1.09 6.09 1.37
CA THR A 67 -0.49 7.31 0.82
C THR A 67 -0.74 7.41 -0.69
N ALA A 68 -0.58 6.32 -1.44
CA ALA A 68 -0.81 6.30 -2.88
C ALA A 68 -2.25 6.70 -3.22
N LEU A 69 -3.23 6.16 -2.48
CA LEU A 69 -4.65 6.48 -2.70
C LEU A 69 -5.03 7.87 -2.18
N ALA A 70 -4.46 8.34 -1.07
CA ALA A 70 -4.75 9.65 -0.51
C ALA A 70 -4.24 10.81 -1.38
N ARG A 71 -3.24 10.55 -2.23
CA ARG A 71 -2.69 11.51 -3.18
C ARG A 71 -3.52 11.65 -4.47
N LEU A 72 -4.49 10.77 -4.70
CA LEU A 72 -5.37 10.88 -5.87
C LEU A 72 -6.39 12.00 -5.66
N ASP A 73 -6.55 12.82 -6.69
CA ASP A 73 -7.49 13.94 -6.74
C ASP A 73 -8.19 14.01 -8.10
N ALA A 74 -9.01 15.05 -8.31
CA ALA A 74 -9.73 15.24 -9.56
C ALA A 74 -8.81 15.41 -10.79
N GLY A 75 -7.59 15.92 -10.59
CA GLY A 75 -6.57 16.15 -11.62
C GLY A 75 -5.70 14.94 -11.91
N SER A 76 -5.77 13.89 -11.10
CA SER A 76 -5.00 12.67 -11.28
C SER A 76 -5.36 11.97 -12.59
N SER A 77 -4.32 11.55 -13.31
CA SER A 77 -4.45 10.85 -14.59
C SER A 77 -5.03 9.45 -14.40
N GLU A 78 -5.64 8.92 -15.45
CA GLU A 78 -6.19 7.57 -15.45
C GLU A 78 -5.12 6.51 -15.09
N LEU A 79 -3.92 6.67 -15.65
CA LEU A 79 -2.79 5.78 -15.39
C LEU A 79 -2.35 5.81 -13.92
N GLN A 80 -2.23 6.99 -13.32
CA GLN A 80 -1.88 7.12 -11.90
C GLN A 80 -2.92 6.43 -11.00
N SER A 81 -4.21 6.62 -11.28
CA SER A 81 -5.28 5.95 -10.53
C SER A 81 -5.21 4.43 -10.68
N ARG A 82 -4.96 3.91 -11.89
CA ARG A 82 -4.79 2.46 -12.14
C ARG A 82 -3.60 1.89 -11.36
N LEU A 83 -2.45 2.55 -11.41
CA LEU A 83 -1.25 2.10 -10.70
C LEU A 83 -1.42 2.13 -9.18
N ALA A 84 -2.03 3.18 -8.62
CA ALA A 84 -2.32 3.27 -7.20
C ALA A 84 -3.31 2.17 -6.75
N LEU A 85 -4.33 1.87 -7.56
CA LEU A 85 -5.28 0.80 -7.29
C LEU A 85 -4.63 -0.59 -7.37
N ILE A 86 -3.79 -0.84 -8.37
CA ILE A 86 -3.02 -2.09 -8.50
C ILE A 86 -2.17 -2.28 -7.25
N PHE A 87 -1.40 -1.26 -6.86
CA PHE A 87 -0.56 -1.33 -5.68
C PHE A 87 -1.38 -1.58 -4.40
N ALA A 88 -2.48 -0.85 -4.21
CA ALA A 88 -3.33 -1.03 -3.03
C ALA A 88 -3.95 -2.43 -2.95
N VAL A 89 -4.36 -3.00 -4.10
CA VAL A 89 -4.88 -4.36 -4.16
C VAL A 89 -3.78 -5.38 -3.85
N ASP A 90 -2.60 -5.25 -4.46
CA ASP A 90 -1.48 -6.16 -4.19
C ASP A 90 -1.06 -6.09 -2.72
N ALA A 91 -1.00 -4.89 -2.15
CA ALA A 91 -0.71 -4.67 -0.73
C ALA A 91 -1.75 -5.33 0.18
N ILE A 92 -3.06 -5.12 -0.04
CA ILE A 92 -4.11 -5.79 0.75
C ILE A 92 -3.99 -7.32 0.60
N GLY A 93 -3.75 -7.81 -0.61
CA GLY A 93 -3.60 -9.24 -0.89
C GLY A 93 -2.42 -9.88 -0.14
N ALA A 94 -1.30 -9.16 -0.01
CA ALA A 94 -0.14 -9.60 0.75
C ALA A 94 -0.32 -9.47 2.27
N LEU A 95 -1.00 -8.40 2.72
CA LEU A 95 -1.22 -8.11 4.14
C LEU A 95 -2.13 -9.12 4.82
N LEU A 96 -3.19 -9.59 4.15
CA LEU A 96 -4.17 -10.51 4.76
C LEU A 96 -3.55 -11.81 5.30
N PRO A 97 -2.84 -12.63 4.52
CA PRO A 97 -2.23 -13.86 5.04
C PRO A 97 -1.13 -13.58 6.07
N ARG A 98 -0.39 -12.47 5.93
CA ARG A 98 0.64 -12.06 6.89
C ARG A 98 0.05 -11.71 8.24
N LEU A 99 -1.02 -10.91 8.26
CA LEU A 99 -1.74 -10.56 9.50
C LEU A 99 -2.44 -11.79 10.09
N GLU A 100 -2.95 -12.71 9.28
CA GLU A 100 -3.53 -13.96 9.77
C GLU A 100 -2.47 -14.80 10.51
N ALA A 101 -1.27 -14.95 9.95
CA ALA A 101 -0.15 -15.64 10.60
C ALA A 101 0.23 -14.97 11.93
N LEU A 102 0.33 -13.64 11.96
CA LEU A 102 0.58 -12.87 13.18
C LEU A 102 -0.52 -13.04 14.22
N CYS A 103 -1.79 -13.05 13.81
CA CYS A 103 -2.89 -13.28 14.73
C CYS A 103 -2.85 -14.70 15.33
N ILE A 104 -2.47 -15.71 14.54
CA ILE A 104 -2.28 -17.07 15.06
C ILE A 104 -1.16 -17.10 16.11
N GLU A 105 0.01 -16.53 15.78
CA GLU A 105 1.16 -16.48 16.69
C GLU A 105 0.84 -15.75 18.00
N LEU A 106 0.11 -14.63 17.92
CA LEU A 106 -0.26 -13.79 19.05
C LEU A 106 -1.59 -14.22 19.73
N SER A 107 -2.19 -15.34 19.31
CA SER A 107 -3.48 -15.83 19.81
C SER A 107 -4.62 -14.78 19.75
N LEU A 108 -4.65 -14.00 18.67
CA LEU A 108 -5.68 -13.00 18.38
C LEU A 108 -6.84 -13.60 17.56
N PRO A 109 -8.05 -13.00 17.61
CA PRO A 109 -9.19 -13.45 16.81
C PRO A 109 -8.94 -13.32 15.30
N LEU A 110 -9.16 -14.41 14.55
CA LEU A 110 -9.00 -14.43 13.09
C LEU A 110 -10.23 -13.93 12.33
N ALA A 111 -11.41 -14.04 12.94
CA ALA A 111 -12.68 -13.79 12.26
C ALA A 111 -12.76 -12.41 11.56
N PRO A 112 -12.27 -11.29 12.14
CA PRO A 112 -12.30 -10.00 11.45
C PRO A 112 -11.47 -9.96 10.16
N LEU A 113 -10.28 -10.58 10.15
CA LEU A 113 -9.43 -10.67 8.96
C LEU A 113 -10.05 -11.57 7.89
N GLN A 114 -10.57 -12.73 8.31
CA GLN A 114 -11.22 -13.69 7.41
C GLN A 114 -12.48 -13.11 6.77
N GLN A 115 -13.25 -12.31 7.52
CA GLN A 115 -14.40 -11.56 6.99
C GLN A 115 -13.99 -10.55 5.92
N LEU A 116 -12.84 -9.88 6.07
CA LEU A 116 -12.31 -8.98 5.04
C LEU A 116 -11.87 -9.77 3.79
N GLY A 117 -11.19 -10.90 3.99
CA GLY A 117 -10.79 -11.79 2.88
C GLY A 117 -11.97 -12.38 2.10
N ALA A 118 -13.12 -12.58 2.76
CA ALA A 118 -14.36 -13.07 2.16
C ALA A 118 -15.28 -11.94 1.62
N ASP A 119 -14.87 -10.68 1.73
CA ASP A 119 -15.72 -9.55 1.38
C ASP A 119 -15.96 -9.45 -0.14
N VAL A 120 -17.22 -9.23 -0.55
CA VAL A 120 -17.58 -9.10 -1.97
C VAL A 120 -16.97 -7.86 -2.61
N SER A 121 -16.83 -6.77 -1.87
CA SER A 121 -16.18 -5.54 -2.36
C SER A 121 -14.68 -5.76 -2.59
N TRP A 122 -14.04 -6.59 -1.75
CA TRP A 122 -12.66 -6.99 -1.94
C TRP A 122 -12.50 -7.86 -3.19
N ALA A 123 -13.35 -8.87 -3.37
CA ALA A 123 -13.33 -9.72 -4.57
C ALA A 123 -13.57 -8.89 -5.86
N ALA A 124 -14.52 -7.97 -5.83
CA ALA A 124 -14.82 -7.10 -6.97
C ALA A 124 -13.66 -6.14 -7.29
N LEU A 125 -13.06 -5.52 -6.28
CA LEU A 125 -11.91 -4.62 -6.46
C LEU A 125 -10.70 -5.36 -7.03
N ARG A 126 -10.41 -6.57 -6.55
CA ARG A 126 -9.35 -7.42 -7.11
C ARG A 126 -9.54 -7.68 -8.60
N GLY A 127 -10.75 -8.06 -8.99
CA GLY A 127 -11.07 -8.29 -10.40
C GLY A 127 -10.92 -7.02 -11.25
N ALA A 128 -11.36 -5.87 -10.71
CA ALA A 128 -11.35 -4.60 -11.42
C ALA A 128 -9.95 -3.98 -11.58
N ALA A 129 -9.05 -4.15 -10.61
CA ALA A 129 -7.71 -3.55 -10.66
C ALA A 129 -6.62 -4.53 -11.12
N CYS A 130 -6.67 -5.78 -10.65
CA CYS A 130 -5.63 -6.79 -10.89
C CYS A 130 -6.12 -7.99 -11.72
N GLY A 131 -7.32 -7.92 -12.32
CA GLY A 131 -7.75 -8.88 -13.32
C GLY A 131 -6.89 -8.80 -14.59
N ALA A 132 -6.75 -9.91 -15.33
CA ALA A 132 -5.87 -9.98 -16.51
C ALA A 132 -6.13 -8.88 -17.55
N GLN A 133 -7.39 -8.55 -17.79
CA GLN A 133 -7.76 -7.45 -18.69
C GLN A 133 -7.35 -6.09 -18.11
N ALA A 134 -7.64 -5.83 -16.84
CA ALA A 134 -7.29 -4.58 -16.17
C ALA A 134 -5.78 -4.32 -16.18
N LEU A 135 -4.98 -5.37 -15.92
CA LEU A 135 -3.52 -5.32 -15.99
C LEU A 135 -3.02 -5.07 -17.42
N THR A 136 -3.66 -5.69 -18.42
CA THR A 136 -3.34 -5.46 -19.83
C THR A 136 -3.60 -4.00 -20.24
N GLU A 137 -4.74 -3.44 -19.81
CA GLU A 137 -5.09 -2.05 -20.06
C GLU A 137 -4.13 -1.09 -19.35
N ALA A 138 -3.79 -1.34 -18.09
CA ALA A 138 -2.82 -0.55 -17.35
C ALA A 138 -1.43 -0.59 -18.01
N GLY A 139 -0.99 -1.76 -18.47
CA GLY A 139 0.27 -1.90 -19.22
C GLY A 139 0.27 -1.15 -20.54
N ARG A 140 -0.84 -1.19 -21.30
CA ARG A 140 -0.98 -0.40 -22.54
C ARG A 140 -0.97 1.11 -22.26
N ALA A 141 -1.67 1.55 -21.21
CA ALA A 141 -1.69 2.94 -20.80
C ALA A 141 -0.29 3.42 -20.38
N LEU A 142 0.47 2.57 -19.68
CA LEU A 142 1.87 2.84 -19.31
C LEU A 142 2.76 3.00 -20.54
N VAL A 143 2.67 2.10 -21.52
CA VAL A 143 3.44 2.21 -22.77
C VAL A 143 3.04 3.46 -23.57
N ALA A 144 1.74 3.77 -23.62
CA ALA A 144 1.24 4.95 -24.35
C ALA A 144 1.64 6.28 -23.70
N ALA A 145 1.83 6.29 -22.38
CA ALA A 145 2.31 7.46 -21.64
C ALA A 145 3.75 7.83 -22.03
N GLY A 146 4.58 6.83 -22.35
CA GLY A 146 5.98 7.03 -22.78
C GLY A 146 6.90 7.57 -21.68
N ASP A 147 8.16 7.83 -22.04
CA ASP A 147 9.23 8.16 -21.08
C ASP A 147 9.11 9.56 -20.45
N ALA A 148 8.25 10.42 -21.01
CA ALA A 148 8.05 11.78 -20.53
C ALA A 148 7.05 11.90 -19.37
N VAL A 149 6.31 10.83 -19.05
CA VAL A 149 5.33 10.87 -17.97
C VAL A 149 5.97 10.56 -16.63
N GLU A 150 5.95 11.53 -15.73
CA GLU A 150 6.38 11.36 -14.35
C GLU A 150 5.28 10.62 -13.54
N LEU A 151 5.58 9.39 -13.16
CA LEU A 151 4.71 8.57 -12.32
C LEU A 151 4.98 8.87 -10.84
N GLY A 152 3.90 9.01 -10.05
CA GLY A 152 4.02 9.26 -8.62
C GLY A 152 4.64 10.61 -8.27
N SER A 153 4.45 11.63 -9.13
CA SER A 153 4.99 12.97 -8.90
C SER A 153 4.64 13.48 -7.50
N VAL A 154 5.64 14.06 -6.85
CA VAL A 154 5.51 14.70 -5.54
C VAL A 154 5.41 16.20 -5.76
N VAL A 155 4.58 16.88 -4.97
CA VAL A 155 4.58 18.35 -4.97
C VAL A 155 5.90 18.76 -4.31
N LEU A 156 6.80 19.30 -5.12
CA LEU A 156 8.10 19.76 -4.70
C LEU A 156 8.14 21.29 -4.76
N ASP A 157 8.91 21.89 -3.87
CA ASP A 157 9.17 23.33 -3.94
C ASP A 157 9.88 23.68 -5.25
N GLU A 158 9.67 24.89 -5.76
CA GLU A 158 10.20 25.34 -7.06
C GLU A 158 11.71 25.12 -7.18
N SER A 159 12.47 25.42 -6.11
CA SER A 159 13.92 25.21 -6.09
C SER A 159 14.32 23.73 -6.26
N VAL A 160 13.50 22.81 -5.74
CA VAL A 160 13.72 21.37 -5.84
C VAL A 160 13.33 20.87 -7.23
N VAL A 161 12.25 21.40 -7.82
CA VAL A 161 11.87 21.12 -9.22
C VAL A 161 12.98 21.55 -10.18
N MET A 162 13.51 22.77 -10.01
CA MET A 162 14.63 23.27 -10.82
C MET A 162 15.87 22.39 -10.70
N ALA A 163 16.19 21.94 -9.48
CA ALA A 163 17.32 21.03 -9.26
C ALA A 163 17.09 19.66 -9.93
N GLN A 164 15.89 19.08 -9.79
CA GLN A 164 15.50 17.82 -10.41
C GLN A 164 15.65 17.90 -11.95
N ASP A 165 15.17 18.97 -12.57
CA ASP A 165 15.28 19.20 -14.01
C ASP A 165 16.73 19.32 -14.47
N ALA A 166 17.58 20.04 -13.72
CA ALA A 166 19.00 20.17 -14.03
C ALA A 166 19.71 18.81 -14.01
N PHE A 167 19.43 17.97 -13.00
CA PHE A 167 20.00 16.62 -12.92
C PHE A 167 19.46 15.68 -13.99
N ARG A 168 18.17 15.77 -14.35
CA ARG A 168 17.60 14.98 -15.45
C ARG A 168 18.29 15.30 -16.78
N ARG A 169 18.46 16.58 -17.11
CA ARG A 169 19.16 17.01 -18.34
C ARG A 169 20.61 16.53 -18.34
N PHE A 170 21.32 16.71 -17.24
CA PHE A 170 22.69 16.22 -17.11
C PHE A 170 22.78 14.70 -17.32
N ALA A 171 21.85 13.92 -16.76
CA ALA A 171 21.83 12.47 -16.95
C ALA A 171 21.60 12.09 -18.43
N THR A 172 20.67 12.76 -19.13
CA THR A 172 20.45 12.55 -20.56
C THR A 172 21.66 12.93 -21.41
N ASP A 173 22.33 14.03 -21.08
CA ASP A 173 23.40 14.58 -21.92
C ASP A 173 24.77 13.89 -21.69
N VAL A 174 25.01 13.33 -20.50
CA VAL A 174 26.34 12.87 -20.06
C VAL A 174 26.39 11.38 -19.71
N VAL A 175 25.29 10.77 -19.26
CA VAL A 175 25.30 9.38 -18.77
C VAL A 175 24.71 8.40 -19.79
N ALA A 176 23.67 8.82 -20.52
CA ALA A 176 22.91 7.99 -21.46
C ALA A 176 23.66 7.69 -22.76
#